data_AF-A0A7W6PXF1-F1
#
_entry.id   AF-A0A7W6PXF1-F1
#
_cell.length_a   1.000
_cell.length_b   1.000
_cell.length_c   1.000
_cell.angle_alpha   90.00
_cell.angle_beta   90.00
_cell.angle_gamma   90.00
#
_symmetry.space_group_name_H-M   'P 1'
#
loop_
_entity.id
_entity.type
_entity.pdbx_description
1 polymer ?
#
loop_
_entity_poly.entity_id
_entity_poly.type
_entity_poly.pdbx_seq_one_letter_code
_entity_poly.pdbx_strand_id
1 'polypeptide(L)'
;MIKPLICFMALALTVPASAEVIPQASPGDPRIQTVDYDTDQVVRLSLEQGYTVAIEFAADERVENVAIGEGEGWKVTPNKRADHLFVKPVEGAQDTNLIVLTDARRYSFMLVPGAGFGTTPFIVRFRYAGIDMAPPTVISESHATFRVRGAKELIPAAMSDDGMATSIRWAADVAIPAVYAIDAQGDETLINGAMREGAFVVDSIAPQFVFRAGKRKATATRQVPVGQP
;
A
#
# COMPACT_ATOMS: atom_id res chain seq x y z
N MET A 1 75.14 10.72 -10.43
CA MET A 1 74.39 9.86 -9.48
C MET A 1 72.90 10.09 -9.70
N ILE A 2 72.23 9.23 -10.46
CA ILE A 2 70.80 9.31 -10.78
C ILE A 2 70.06 8.43 -9.75
N LYS A 3 69.17 9.04 -8.95
CA LYS A 3 68.32 8.30 -7.99
C LYS A 3 67.10 7.74 -8.75
N PRO A 4 66.79 6.44 -8.66
CA PRO A 4 65.59 5.90 -9.26
C PRO A 4 64.38 6.29 -8.40
N LEU A 5 63.42 6.98 -9.02
CA LEU A 5 62.14 7.31 -8.41
C LEU A 5 61.26 6.06 -8.47
N ILE A 6 61.06 5.41 -7.32
CA ILE A 6 60.15 4.26 -7.19
C ILE A 6 58.72 4.82 -7.17
N CYS A 7 57.99 4.64 -8.29
CA CYS A 7 56.56 4.87 -8.34
C CYS A 7 55.83 3.76 -7.57
N PHE A 8 55.26 4.12 -6.41
CA PHE A 8 54.34 3.27 -5.68
C PHE A 8 52.99 3.29 -6.42
N MET A 9 52.71 2.23 -7.18
CA MET A 9 51.42 2.06 -7.85
C MET A 9 50.39 1.61 -6.80
N ALA A 10 49.51 2.52 -6.39
CA ALA A 10 48.42 2.22 -5.48
C ALA A 10 47.40 1.32 -6.19
N LEU A 11 47.28 0.07 -5.73
CA LEU A 11 46.29 -0.89 -6.21
C LEU A 11 44.93 -0.49 -5.63
N ALA A 12 44.08 0.15 -6.45
CA ALA A 12 42.70 0.46 -6.06
C ALA A 12 41.93 -0.85 -5.89
N LEU A 13 41.44 -1.12 -4.67
CA LEU A 13 40.51 -2.22 -4.39
C LEU A 13 39.20 -1.93 -5.11
N THR A 14 38.93 -2.64 -6.20
CA THR A 14 37.64 -2.62 -6.88
C THR A 14 36.62 -3.36 -6.02
N VAL A 15 35.73 -2.62 -5.37
CA VAL A 15 34.58 -3.21 -4.70
C VAL A 15 33.63 -3.70 -5.81
N PRO A 16 33.25 -4.98 -5.85
CA PRO A 16 32.29 -5.45 -6.84
C PRO A 16 30.96 -4.72 -6.62
N ALA A 17 30.49 -4.01 -7.65
CA ALA A 17 29.13 -3.49 -7.66
C ALA A 17 28.18 -4.69 -7.73
N SER A 18 27.46 -4.96 -6.64
CA SER A 18 26.35 -5.92 -6.69
C SER A 18 25.26 -5.30 -7.55
N ALA A 19 24.95 -5.92 -8.69
CA ALA A 19 24.00 -5.39 -9.67
C ALA A 19 22.52 -5.55 -9.23
N GLU A 20 22.26 -6.41 -8.24
CA GLU A 20 20.92 -6.63 -7.68
C GLU A 20 20.93 -6.48 -6.16
N VAL A 21 19.93 -5.76 -5.64
CA VAL A 21 19.71 -5.55 -4.20
C VAL A 21 18.62 -6.50 -3.72
N ILE A 22 18.91 -7.24 -2.65
CA ILE A 22 17.93 -8.10 -1.98
C ILE A 22 17.32 -7.29 -0.82
N PRO A 23 15.97 -7.22 -0.70
CA PRO A 23 15.32 -6.60 0.45
C PRO A 23 15.77 -7.21 1.77
N GLN A 24 16.02 -6.35 2.77
CA GLN A 24 16.54 -6.76 4.07
C GLN A 24 15.39 -6.96 5.06
N ALA A 25 15.39 -8.09 5.76
CA ALA A 25 14.41 -8.38 6.81
C ALA A 25 14.40 -7.34 7.92
N SER A 26 13.22 -6.87 8.31
CA SER A 26 13.08 -5.97 9.45
C SER A 26 13.23 -6.72 10.77
N PRO A 27 13.75 -6.10 11.85
CA PRO A 27 13.94 -6.76 13.14
C PRO A 27 12.65 -7.28 13.81
N GLY A 28 11.48 -6.72 13.46
CA GLY A 28 10.19 -7.12 14.03
C GLY A 28 9.60 -8.38 13.40
N ASP A 29 9.35 -8.35 12.09
CA ASP A 29 8.88 -9.51 11.31
C ASP A 29 9.72 -9.63 10.03
N PRO A 30 10.39 -10.77 9.78
CA PRO A 30 11.25 -10.95 8.61
C PRO A 30 10.50 -10.98 7.27
N ARG A 31 9.17 -11.08 7.29
CA ARG A 31 8.30 -10.95 6.11
C ARG A 31 8.02 -9.51 5.72
N ILE A 32 8.37 -8.56 6.59
CA ILE A 32 8.39 -7.12 6.28
C ILE A 32 9.83 -6.74 5.98
N GLN A 33 10.11 -6.40 4.73
CA GLN A 33 11.46 -6.16 4.26
C GLN A 33 11.64 -4.72 3.77
N THR A 34 12.86 -4.22 3.86
CA THR A 34 13.19 -2.84 3.53
C THR A 34 14.35 -2.79 2.53
N VAL A 35 14.28 -1.86 1.59
CA VAL A 35 15.30 -1.58 0.58
C VAL A 35 15.61 -0.09 0.62
N ASP A 36 16.89 0.29 0.54
CA ASP A 36 17.23 1.69 0.30
C ASP A 36 17.01 2.00 -1.18
N TYR A 37 16.20 3.03 -1.45
CA TYR A 37 15.90 3.45 -2.80
C TYR A 37 17.15 4.01 -3.48
N ASP A 38 17.44 3.47 -4.65
CA ASP A 38 18.45 3.93 -5.57
C ASP A 38 17.91 3.73 -7.00
N THR A 39 17.95 4.78 -7.81
CA THR A 39 17.43 4.80 -9.19
C THR A 39 18.23 3.92 -10.16
N ASP A 40 19.45 3.53 -9.77
CA ASP A 40 20.38 2.74 -10.57
C ASP A 40 20.51 1.30 -10.07
N GLN A 41 19.63 0.86 -9.15
CA GLN A 41 19.60 -0.49 -8.61
C GLN A 41 18.41 -1.31 -9.11
N VAL A 42 18.62 -2.63 -9.25
CA VAL A 42 17.56 -3.59 -9.52
C VAL A 42 17.23 -4.35 -8.24
N VAL A 43 15.97 -4.33 -7.82
CA VAL A 43 15.53 -5.04 -6.60
C VAL A 43 15.09 -6.46 -6.95
N ARG A 44 15.73 -7.46 -6.35
CA ARG A 44 15.37 -8.87 -6.56
C ARG A 44 14.25 -9.27 -5.62
N LEU A 45 13.12 -9.73 -6.16
CA LEU A 45 11.97 -10.24 -5.41
C LEU A 45 11.79 -11.73 -5.68
N SER A 46 12.13 -12.55 -4.67
CA SER A 46 11.89 -14.00 -4.71
C SER A 46 10.55 -14.33 -4.06
N LEU A 47 9.58 -14.75 -4.87
CA LEU A 47 8.17 -14.87 -4.47
C LEU A 47 7.67 -16.31 -4.64
N GLU A 48 7.15 -16.88 -3.56
CA GLU A 48 6.60 -18.23 -3.56
C GLU A 48 5.14 -18.24 -4.05
N GLN A 49 4.74 -19.31 -4.75
CA GLN A 49 3.34 -19.51 -5.14
C GLN A 49 2.42 -19.58 -3.91
N GLY A 50 1.22 -19.03 -4.06
CA GLY A 50 0.25 -18.92 -2.95
C GLY A 50 0.40 -17.67 -2.09
N TYR A 51 1.51 -16.92 -2.24
CA TYR A 51 1.74 -15.67 -1.53
C TYR A 51 1.64 -14.46 -2.47
N THR A 52 1.35 -13.29 -1.88
CA THR A 52 1.41 -12.00 -2.56
C THR A 52 2.34 -11.09 -1.80
N VAL A 53 3.15 -10.31 -2.51
CA VAL A 53 3.88 -9.20 -1.92
C VAL A 53 3.16 -7.89 -2.22
N ALA A 54 3.07 -7.02 -1.24
CA ALA A 54 2.73 -5.61 -1.40
C ALA A 54 4.04 -4.80 -1.42
N ILE A 55 4.27 -4.08 -2.51
CA ILE A 55 5.36 -3.11 -2.63
C ILE A 55 4.77 -1.76 -2.23
N GLU A 56 5.30 -1.17 -1.16
CA GLU A 56 4.88 0.14 -0.64
C GLU A 56 5.83 1.22 -1.17
N PHE A 57 5.30 2.15 -1.96
CA PHE A 57 6.03 3.36 -2.36
C PHE A 57 5.86 4.46 -1.31
N ALA A 58 6.50 5.61 -1.50
CA ALA A 58 6.32 6.73 -0.58
C ALA A 58 4.85 7.17 -0.56
N ALA A 59 4.39 7.67 0.60
CA ALA A 59 2.98 7.97 0.81
C ALA A 59 2.41 9.07 -0.11
N ASP A 60 3.29 9.86 -0.72
CA ASP A 60 3.03 10.91 -1.71
C ASP A 60 3.19 10.45 -3.16
N GLU A 61 3.73 9.25 -3.41
CA GLU A 61 3.91 8.72 -4.77
C GLU A 61 2.67 8.00 -5.30
N ARG A 62 2.40 8.15 -6.60
CA ARG A 62 1.34 7.48 -7.35
C ARG A 62 1.93 6.72 -8.53
N VAL A 63 1.60 5.44 -8.65
CA VAL A 63 1.93 4.56 -9.78
C VAL A 63 1.15 5.01 -11.01
N GLU A 64 1.88 5.40 -12.04
CA GLU A 64 1.32 5.80 -13.34
C GLU A 64 1.35 4.61 -14.31
N ASN A 65 2.46 3.88 -14.34
CA ASN A 65 2.68 2.81 -15.31
C ASN A 65 3.42 1.63 -14.69
N VAL A 66 3.06 0.45 -15.18
CA VAL A 66 3.71 -0.81 -14.85
C VAL A 66 4.01 -1.54 -16.14
N ALA A 67 5.25 -1.95 -16.32
CA ALA A 67 5.69 -2.76 -17.45
C ALA A 67 6.36 -4.03 -16.94
N ILE A 68 5.86 -5.18 -17.37
CA ILE A 68 6.45 -6.49 -17.08
C ILE A 68 6.95 -7.09 -18.39
N GLY A 69 8.06 -7.84 -18.32
CA GLY A 69 8.54 -8.65 -19.44
C GLY A 69 7.57 -9.79 -19.76
N GLU A 70 7.97 -11.03 -19.46
CA GLU A 70 7.07 -12.18 -19.61
C GLU A 70 6.05 -12.19 -18.47
N GLY A 71 4.80 -11.85 -18.79
CA GLY A 71 3.74 -11.58 -17.81
C GLY A 71 2.81 -12.76 -17.52
N GLU A 72 2.78 -13.82 -18.35
CA GLU A 72 1.76 -14.88 -18.22
C GLU A 72 1.77 -15.57 -16.84
N GLY A 73 2.96 -15.72 -16.27
CA GLY A 73 3.17 -16.33 -14.97
C GLY A 73 3.10 -15.37 -13.78
N TRP A 74 2.72 -14.10 -13.99
CA TRP A 74 2.75 -13.07 -12.95
C TRP A 74 1.46 -12.25 -12.92
N LYS A 75 0.89 -12.06 -11.73
CA LYS A 75 -0.20 -11.12 -11.51
C LYS A 75 0.33 -9.88 -10.82
N VAL A 76 0.18 -8.74 -11.49
CA VAL A 76 0.61 -7.43 -11.00
C VAL A 76 -0.61 -6.51 -10.96
N THR A 77 -0.89 -5.87 -9.83
CA THR A 77 -2.08 -5.05 -9.66
C THR A 77 -1.80 -3.88 -8.73
N PRO A 78 -1.90 -2.62 -9.19
CA PRO A 78 -1.84 -1.48 -8.29
C PRO A 78 -3.11 -1.41 -7.43
N ASN A 79 -3.01 -0.83 -6.24
CA ASN A 79 -4.19 -0.50 -5.45
C ASN A 79 -4.92 0.73 -6.05
N LYS A 80 -6.15 1.01 -5.62
CA LYS A 80 -6.94 2.15 -6.14
C LYS A 80 -6.29 3.51 -5.91
N ARG A 81 -5.53 3.65 -4.82
CA ARG A 81 -4.79 4.88 -4.48
C ARG A 81 -3.48 5.00 -5.28
N ALA A 82 -3.07 3.96 -5.99
CA ALA A 82 -1.84 3.84 -6.76
C ALA A 82 -0.55 4.02 -5.93
N ASP A 83 -0.54 3.82 -4.63
CA ASP A 83 0.67 3.93 -3.80
C ASP A 83 1.23 2.57 -3.35
N HIS A 84 0.51 1.50 -3.69
CA HIS A 84 0.95 0.11 -3.48
C HIS A 84 0.83 -0.68 -4.78
N LEU A 85 1.76 -1.60 -4.99
CA LEU A 85 1.71 -2.58 -6.07
C LEU A 85 1.70 -3.99 -5.50
N PHE A 86 0.66 -4.75 -5.82
CA PHE A 86 0.57 -6.16 -5.47
C PHE A 86 1.17 -7.01 -6.58
N VAL A 87 2.10 -7.89 -6.22
CA VAL A 87 2.74 -8.83 -7.15
C VAL A 87 2.60 -10.24 -6.57
N LYS A 88 2.20 -11.20 -7.41
CA LYS A 88 2.25 -12.62 -7.07
C LYS A 88 2.55 -13.50 -8.28
N PRO A 89 3.32 -14.58 -8.10
CA PRO A 89 3.46 -15.60 -9.13
C PRO A 89 2.16 -16.39 -9.27
N VAL A 90 1.87 -16.83 -10.48
CA VAL A 90 0.87 -17.85 -10.78
C VAL A 90 1.56 -19.08 -11.39
N GLU A 91 0.77 -20.08 -11.79
CA GLU A 91 1.30 -21.27 -12.45
C GLU A 91 2.09 -20.88 -13.71
N GLY A 92 3.30 -21.43 -13.88
CA GLY A 92 4.18 -21.12 -15.02
C GLY A 92 5.03 -19.85 -14.85
N ALA A 93 5.08 -19.21 -13.68
CA ALA A 93 6.00 -18.12 -13.39
C ALA A 93 7.46 -18.45 -13.76
N GLN A 94 8.11 -17.52 -14.46
CA GLN A 94 9.53 -17.56 -14.82
C GLN A 94 10.21 -16.26 -14.37
N ASP A 95 11.53 -16.27 -14.34
CA ASP A 95 12.33 -15.07 -14.06
C ASP A 95 12.01 -13.98 -15.10
N THR A 96 11.64 -12.79 -14.64
CA THR A 96 11.35 -11.65 -15.52
C THR A 96 11.64 -10.33 -14.84
N ASN A 97 11.82 -9.28 -15.63
CA ASN A 97 11.88 -7.92 -15.13
C ASN A 97 10.48 -7.33 -14.94
N LEU A 98 10.37 -6.42 -13.97
CA LEU A 98 9.23 -5.55 -13.73
C LEU A 98 9.74 -4.12 -13.53
N ILE A 99 9.21 -3.18 -14.32
CA ILE A 99 9.49 -1.75 -14.21
C ILE A 99 8.22 -1.05 -13.74
N VAL A 100 8.35 -0.20 -12.73
CA VAL A 100 7.25 0.60 -12.18
C VAL A 100 7.63 2.06 -12.27
N LEU A 101 6.76 2.87 -12.88
CA LEU A 101 6.90 4.31 -12.96
C LEU A 101 5.84 4.94 -12.06
N THR A 102 6.28 5.81 -11.16
CA THR A 102 5.44 6.70 -10.38
C THR A 102 5.56 8.13 -10.90
N ASP A 103 4.72 9.03 -10.38
CA ASP A 103 4.80 10.47 -10.60
C ASP A 103 6.10 11.12 -10.07
N ALA A 104 6.90 10.40 -9.27
CA ALA A 104 8.17 10.90 -8.72
C ALA A 104 9.40 10.08 -9.11
N ARG A 105 9.27 8.75 -9.28
CA ARG A 105 10.41 7.81 -9.30
C ARG A 105 10.18 6.65 -10.24
N ARG A 106 11.30 5.98 -10.56
CA ARG A 106 11.33 4.74 -11.34
C ARG A 106 11.90 3.63 -10.48
N TYR A 107 11.25 2.48 -10.53
CA TYR A 107 11.69 1.28 -9.85
C TYR A 107 11.93 0.16 -10.85
N SER A 108 13.00 -0.59 -10.64
CA SER A 108 13.37 -1.76 -11.45
C SER A 108 13.44 -2.99 -10.55
N PHE A 109 12.75 -4.06 -10.93
CA PHE A 109 12.71 -5.30 -10.18
C PHE A 109 13.09 -6.49 -11.05
N MET A 110 13.75 -7.46 -10.44
CA MET A 110 13.91 -8.83 -10.95
C MET A 110 12.96 -9.74 -10.17
N LEU A 111 11.92 -10.25 -10.82
CA LEU A 111 10.97 -11.18 -10.23
C LEU A 111 11.47 -12.60 -10.44
N VAL A 112 11.56 -13.37 -9.35
CA VAL A 112 12.03 -14.76 -9.35
C VAL A 112 10.99 -15.61 -8.63
N PRO A 113 10.43 -16.65 -9.25
CA PRO A 113 9.47 -17.53 -8.59
C PRO A 113 10.19 -18.51 -7.65
N GLY A 114 9.53 -18.84 -6.53
CA GLY A 114 10.02 -19.74 -5.51
C GLY A 114 10.67 -19.05 -4.32
N ALA A 115 11.02 -19.85 -3.32
CA ALA A 115 11.77 -19.39 -2.16
C ALA A 115 13.21 -19.06 -2.57
N GLY A 116 13.57 -17.79 -2.51
CA GLY A 116 14.96 -17.35 -2.69
C GLY A 116 15.80 -17.62 -1.44
N PHE A 117 16.95 -16.93 -1.33
CA PHE A 117 17.72 -16.91 -0.08
C PHE A 117 16.97 -16.07 0.96
N GLY A 118 16.17 -16.70 1.82
CA GLY A 118 15.48 -16.03 2.93
C GLY A 118 13.97 -16.28 2.97
N THR A 119 13.26 -15.43 3.71
CA THR A 119 11.79 -15.52 3.85
C THR A 119 11.12 -14.74 2.72
N THR A 120 10.07 -15.30 2.10
CA THR A 120 9.26 -14.58 1.11
C THR A 120 8.63 -13.33 1.74
N PRO A 121 8.86 -12.13 1.19
CA PRO A 121 8.29 -10.91 1.74
C PRO A 121 6.78 -10.85 1.50
N PHE A 122 6.06 -10.38 2.52
CA PHE A 122 4.66 -9.96 2.38
C PHE A 122 4.59 -8.48 2.09
N ILE A 123 5.54 -7.71 2.62
CA ILE A 123 5.65 -6.26 2.45
C ILE A 123 7.10 -5.92 2.09
N VAL A 124 7.29 -5.11 1.05
CA VAL A 124 8.58 -4.49 0.73
C VAL A 124 8.41 -2.98 0.78
N ARG A 125 9.23 -2.31 1.60
CA ARG A 125 9.27 -0.86 1.79
C ARG A 125 10.55 -0.27 1.23
N PHE A 126 10.44 0.94 0.70
CA PHE A 126 11.61 1.74 0.33
C PHE A 126 11.96 2.75 1.43
N ARG A 127 13.24 2.87 1.74
CA ARG A 127 13.82 4.00 2.50
C ARG A 127 14.47 4.95 1.53
N TYR A 128 14.29 6.25 1.73
CA TYR A 128 14.79 7.27 0.82
C TYR A 128 15.86 8.09 1.52
N ALA A 129 17.09 8.07 1.01
CA ALA A 129 18.16 8.88 1.60
C ALA A 129 17.84 10.38 1.45
N GLY A 130 17.89 11.13 2.55
CA GLY A 130 17.66 12.59 2.56
C GLY A 130 16.21 13.04 2.74
N ILE A 131 15.26 12.10 2.92
CA ILE A 131 13.92 12.37 3.40
C ILE A 131 13.78 11.58 4.70
N ASP A 132 13.64 12.25 5.84
CA ASP A 132 13.22 11.59 7.08
C ASP A 132 11.84 10.98 6.81
N MET A 133 11.80 9.70 6.44
CA MET A 133 10.59 8.92 6.56
C MET A 133 10.26 8.95 8.04
N ALA A 134 9.26 9.74 8.41
CA ALA A 134 8.60 9.55 9.69
C ALA A 134 8.36 8.04 9.82
N PRO A 135 8.74 7.41 10.95
CA PRO A 135 8.59 5.98 11.13
C PRO A 135 7.19 5.57 10.69
N PRO A 136 7.03 4.42 10.01
CA PRO A 136 5.74 3.98 9.51
C PRO A 136 4.75 4.14 10.67
N THR A 137 3.77 5.02 10.49
CA THR A 137 2.67 5.08 11.44
C THR A 137 2.14 3.67 11.43
N VAL A 138 2.26 2.96 12.56
CA VAL A 138 1.55 1.71 12.76
C VAL A 138 0.11 2.09 12.44
N ILE A 139 -0.40 1.65 11.29
CA ILE A 139 -1.82 1.72 11.01
C ILE A 139 -2.39 0.72 12.01
N SER A 140 -2.57 1.18 13.25
CA SER A 140 -3.52 0.59 14.16
C SER A 140 -4.79 0.50 13.33
N GLU A 141 -5.26 -0.72 13.06
CA GLU A 141 -6.55 -0.94 12.40
C GLU A 141 -7.54 0.01 13.07
N SER A 142 -7.82 1.13 12.43
CA SER A 142 -8.45 2.22 13.13
C SER A 142 -9.92 1.88 13.12
N HIS A 143 -10.38 1.14 14.11
CA HIS A 143 -11.79 0.87 14.31
C HIS A 143 -12.46 2.15 14.80
N ALA A 144 -12.52 3.16 13.94
CA ALA A 144 -13.16 4.40 14.28
C ALA A 144 -14.65 4.14 14.42
N THR A 145 -15.20 4.67 15.50
CA THR A 145 -16.62 4.58 15.80
C THR A 145 -17.32 5.81 15.22
N PHE A 146 -18.58 5.66 14.86
CA PHE A 146 -19.35 6.77 14.29
C PHE A 146 -20.43 7.23 15.26
N ARG A 147 -20.53 8.54 15.44
CA ARG A 147 -21.65 9.16 16.16
C ARG A 147 -22.74 9.52 15.16
N VAL A 148 -23.86 8.81 15.25
CA VAL A 148 -24.99 9.00 14.32
C VAL A 148 -26.09 9.87 14.95
N ARG A 149 -26.69 10.77 14.15
CA ARG A 149 -27.85 11.60 14.52
C ARG A 149 -28.82 11.73 13.35
N GLY A 150 -30.11 11.89 13.63
CA GLY A 150 -31.14 12.18 12.64
C GLY A 150 -32.33 11.21 12.68
N ALA A 151 -32.98 11.00 11.53
CA ALA A 151 -34.15 10.14 11.42
C ALA A 151 -33.80 8.69 11.80
N LYS A 152 -34.53 8.11 12.76
CA LYS A 152 -34.20 6.81 13.36
C LYS A 152 -34.18 5.67 12.34
N GLU A 153 -35.06 5.72 11.35
CA GLU A 153 -35.14 4.70 10.30
C GLU A 153 -33.94 4.70 9.33
N LEU A 154 -33.09 5.72 9.38
CA LEU A 154 -31.88 5.83 8.55
C LEU A 154 -30.59 5.55 9.32
N ILE A 155 -30.70 5.35 10.64
CA ILE A 155 -29.56 5.08 11.51
C ILE A 155 -29.10 3.63 11.26
N PRO A 156 -27.84 3.40 10.90
CA PRO A 156 -27.30 2.05 10.78
C PRO A 156 -27.22 1.37 12.15
N ALA A 157 -27.43 0.06 12.17
CA ALA A 157 -27.29 -0.77 13.35
C ALA A 157 -25.82 -0.91 13.79
N ALA A 158 -24.89 -0.92 12.83
CA ALA A 158 -23.46 -0.89 13.09
C ALA A 158 -22.71 -0.14 11.99
N MET A 159 -21.66 0.58 12.36
CA MET A 159 -20.80 1.30 11.42
C MET A 159 -19.38 1.39 11.98
N SER A 160 -18.39 1.03 11.17
CA SER A 160 -16.96 1.09 11.48
C SER A 160 -16.15 1.30 10.21
N ASP A 161 -14.93 1.78 10.35
CA ASP A 161 -13.91 1.68 9.30
C ASP A 161 -12.70 0.90 9.81
N ASP A 162 -11.90 0.37 8.89
CA ASP A 162 -10.63 -0.33 9.16
C ASP A 162 -9.41 0.53 8.74
N GLY A 163 -9.64 1.82 8.48
CA GLY A 163 -8.65 2.73 7.90
C GLY A 163 -8.57 2.70 6.37
N MET A 164 -9.21 1.75 5.69
CA MET A 164 -9.23 1.65 4.22
C MET A 164 -10.66 1.72 3.65
N ALA A 165 -11.61 1.03 4.29
CA ALA A 165 -13.00 0.94 3.89
C ALA A 165 -13.94 1.20 5.07
N THR A 166 -15.10 1.76 4.78
CA THR A 166 -16.18 1.95 5.76
C THR A 166 -17.24 0.86 5.56
N SER A 167 -17.49 0.09 6.60
CA SER A 167 -18.57 -0.92 6.64
C SER A 167 -19.79 -0.36 7.35
N ILE A 168 -20.94 -0.40 6.69
CA ILE A 168 -22.21 0.13 7.21
C ILE A 168 -23.26 -0.97 7.18
N ARG A 169 -23.86 -1.28 8.32
CA ARG A 169 -24.88 -2.33 8.45
C ARG A 169 -26.20 -1.73 8.92
N TRP A 170 -27.24 -1.88 8.11
CA TRP A 170 -28.63 -1.64 8.52
C TRP A 170 -29.29 -2.95 8.95
N ALA A 171 -30.39 -2.84 9.69
CA ALA A 171 -31.23 -4.00 9.97
C ALA A 171 -31.83 -4.53 8.65
N ALA A 172 -32.04 -5.84 8.56
CA ALA A 172 -32.43 -6.51 7.31
C ALA A 172 -33.79 -6.06 6.74
N ASP A 173 -34.62 -5.44 7.58
CA ASP A 173 -35.94 -4.90 7.26
C ASP A 173 -35.90 -3.42 6.83
N VAL A 174 -34.73 -2.78 6.83
CA VAL A 174 -34.55 -1.37 6.45
C VAL A 174 -34.03 -1.28 5.03
N ALA A 175 -34.76 -0.53 4.18
CA ALA A 175 -34.30 -0.21 2.84
C ALA A 175 -33.01 0.65 2.90
N ILE A 176 -31.99 0.25 2.15
CA ILE A 176 -30.70 0.95 2.12
C ILE A 176 -30.89 2.36 1.56
N PRO A 177 -30.52 3.41 2.31
CA PRO A 177 -30.66 4.79 1.86
C PRO A 177 -29.58 5.18 0.85
N ALA A 178 -29.75 6.33 0.19
CA ALA A 178 -28.66 6.94 -0.56
C ALA A 178 -27.56 7.39 0.42
N VAL A 179 -26.33 6.99 0.14
CA VAL A 179 -25.15 7.26 0.99
C VAL A 179 -24.27 8.31 0.34
N TYR A 180 -23.98 9.36 1.08
CA TYR A 180 -23.06 10.43 0.69
C TYR A 180 -21.92 10.52 1.70
N ALA A 181 -20.73 10.90 1.25
CA ALA A 181 -19.63 11.29 2.10
C ALA A 181 -19.45 12.81 2.04
N ILE A 182 -19.05 13.38 3.18
CA ILE A 182 -18.59 14.75 3.28
C ILE A 182 -17.12 14.69 3.65
N ASP A 183 -16.28 15.30 2.81
CA ASP A 183 -14.83 15.38 2.99
C ASP A 183 -14.43 16.43 4.04
N ALA A 184 -13.12 16.69 4.19
CA ALA A 184 -12.61 17.65 5.16
C ALA A 184 -12.90 19.11 4.77
N GLN A 185 -13.18 19.35 3.49
CA GLN A 185 -13.49 20.65 2.90
C GLN A 185 -15.00 20.97 2.99
N GLY A 186 -15.81 19.94 3.25
CA GLY A 186 -17.26 20.05 3.43
C GLY A 186 -18.07 19.66 2.20
N ASP A 187 -17.42 19.13 1.15
CA ASP A 187 -18.07 18.79 -0.11
C ASP A 187 -18.81 17.45 0.00
N GLU A 188 -20.11 17.43 -0.35
CA GLU A 188 -20.96 16.25 -0.31
C GLU A 188 -20.88 15.48 -1.65
N THR A 189 -20.33 14.27 -1.61
CA THR A 189 -20.20 13.39 -2.78
C THR A 189 -21.06 12.15 -2.63
N LEU A 190 -21.76 11.74 -3.69
CA LEU A 190 -22.49 10.46 -3.72
C LEU A 190 -21.49 9.31 -3.75
N ILE A 191 -21.66 8.36 -2.84
CA ILE A 191 -20.73 7.25 -2.69
C ILE A 191 -21.35 5.95 -3.16
N ASN A 192 -20.64 5.28 -4.06
CA ASN A 192 -20.97 3.93 -4.47
C ASN A 192 -20.35 2.92 -3.50
N GLY A 193 -21.15 1.93 -3.12
CA GLY A 193 -20.71 0.83 -2.27
C GLY A 193 -21.30 -0.49 -2.77
N ALA A 194 -20.76 -1.59 -2.26
CA ALA A 194 -21.20 -2.94 -2.60
C ALA A 194 -21.70 -3.66 -1.36
N MET A 195 -22.75 -4.47 -1.52
CA MET A 195 -23.21 -5.36 -0.44
C MET A 195 -22.26 -6.56 -0.33
N ARG A 196 -21.65 -6.74 0.86
CA ARG A 196 -20.80 -7.88 1.21
C ARG A 196 -21.14 -8.34 2.62
N GLU A 197 -21.44 -9.63 2.79
CA GLU A 197 -21.69 -10.23 4.12
C GLU A 197 -22.72 -9.47 4.98
N GLY A 198 -23.79 -8.97 4.34
CA GLY A 198 -24.86 -8.23 5.00
C GLY A 198 -24.46 -6.81 5.46
N ALA A 199 -23.32 -6.27 5.00
CA ALA A 199 -22.93 -4.89 5.16
C ALA A 199 -22.79 -4.19 3.79
N PHE A 200 -23.12 -2.90 3.75
CA PHE A 200 -22.80 -2.02 2.66
C PHE A 200 -21.37 -1.52 2.85
N VAL A 201 -20.46 -1.99 2.00
CA VAL A 201 -19.04 -1.67 2.06
C VAL A 201 -18.72 -0.57 1.08
N VAL A 202 -18.14 0.49 1.63
CA VAL A 202 -17.68 1.67 0.90
C VAL A 202 -16.16 1.65 0.89
N ASP A 203 -15.55 1.66 -0.28
CA ASP A 203 -14.08 1.61 -0.46
C ASP A 203 -13.42 2.99 -0.21
N SER A 204 -13.87 3.71 0.83
CA SER A 204 -13.33 4.99 1.25
C SER A 204 -13.66 5.27 2.72
N ILE A 205 -12.84 6.10 3.36
CA ILE A 205 -13.10 6.70 4.68
C ILE A 205 -13.46 8.17 4.51
N ALA A 206 -14.37 8.67 5.35
CA ALA A 206 -14.75 10.08 5.34
C ALA A 206 -14.98 10.61 6.76
N PRO A 207 -14.71 11.91 7.02
CA PRO A 207 -15.04 12.55 8.29
C PRO A 207 -16.51 12.44 8.65
N GLN A 208 -17.39 12.46 7.65
CA GLN A 208 -18.82 12.40 7.86
C GLN A 208 -19.54 11.69 6.70
N PHE A 209 -20.56 10.92 7.03
CA PHE A 209 -21.48 10.32 6.07
C PHE A 209 -22.89 10.87 6.26
N VAL A 210 -23.63 10.94 5.17
CA VAL A 210 -25.03 11.36 5.15
C VAL A 210 -25.88 10.29 4.49
N PHE A 211 -26.95 9.90 5.17
CA PHE A 211 -27.93 8.93 4.71
C PHE A 211 -29.23 9.65 4.37
N ARG A 212 -29.74 9.47 3.15
CA ARG A 212 -30.97 10.14 2.68
C ARG A 212 -31.99 9.14 2.13
N ALA A 213 -33.24 9.34 2.52
CA ALA A 213 -34.39 8.66 1.91
C ALA A 213 -35.59 9.62 1.84
N GLY A 214 -35.90 10.10 0.62
CA GLY A 214 -36.90 11.14 0.41
C GLY A 214 -36.54 12.42 1.16
N LYS A 215 -37.42 12.90 2.05
CA LYS A 215 -37.20 14.11 2.87
C LYS A 215 -36.45 13.85 4.18
N ARG A 216 -36.13 12.59 4.50
CA ARG A 216 -35.48 12.21 5.75
C ARG A 216 -33.96 12.17 5.57
N LYS A 217 -33.24 12.55 6.62
CA LYS A 217 -31.77 12.60 6.67
C LYS A 217 -31.26 12.07 8.02
N ALA A 218 -30.17 11.31 7.97
CA ALA A 218 -29.31 11.03 9.11
C ALA A 218 -27.86 11.33 8.73
N THR A 219 -27.05 11.65 9.74
CA THR A 219 -25.64 12.00 9.59
C THR A 219 -24.83 11.16 10.57
N ALA A 220 -23.75 10.56 10.10
CA ALA A 220 -22.78 9.80 10.89
C ALA A 220 -21.43 10.51 10.87
N THR A 221 -20.94 10.97 12.02
CA THR A 221 -19.65 11.66 12.14
C THR A 221 -18.61 10.71 12.73
N ARG A 222 -17.48 10.56 12.04
CA ARG A 222 -16.37 9.71 12.47
C ARG A 222 -15.77 10.23 13.77
N GLN A 223 -15.59 9.35 14.76
CA GLN A 223 -14.89 9.63 16.00
C GLN A 223 -13.54 8.94 15.96
N VAL A 224 -12.49 9.71 15.70
CA VAL A 224 -11.12 9.22 15.84
C VAL A 224 -10.76 9.31 17.33
N PRO A 225 -10.28 8.24 17.98
CA PRO A 225 -9.69 8.36 19.29
C PRO A 225 -8.55 9.38 19.20
N VAL A 226 -8.71 10.52 19.87
CA VAL A 226 -7.62 11.48 20.02
C VAL A 226 -6.54 10.75 20.80
N GLY A 227 -5.39 10.50 20.18
CA GLY A 227 -4.20 10.02 20.87
C GLY A 227 -3.96 10.94 22.06
N GLN A 228 -4.08 10.38 23.25
CA GLN A 228 -3.71 11.05 24.49
C GLN A 228 -2.21 11.36 24.41
N PRO A 229 -1.76 12.57 24.74
CA PRO A 229 -0.37 13.00 24.57
C PRO A 229 0.63 12.12 25.33
#